data_AF-A0A2W1LPF0-F1
#
_entry.id   AF-A0A2W1LPF0-F1
#
_cell.length_a   1.000
_cell.length_b   1.000
_cell.length_c   1.000
_cell.angle_alpha   90.00
_cell.angle_beta   90.00
_cell.angle_gamma   90.00
#
_symmetry.space_group_name_H-M   'P 1'
#
loop_
_entity.id
_entity.type
_entity.pdbx_description
1 polymer ?
#
loop_
_entity_poly.entity_id
_entity_poly.type
_entity_poly.pdbx_seq_one_letter_code
_entity_poly.pdbx_strand_id
1 'polypeptide(L)'
;MRNPDPASTLARLVRQSLNKDAGALHVALPCRVESYNLETCRATVQPLIRTGSTDPAPIEAVPALGQRLIVDGAEKVFRPSLQRGDTVLVVIADREIKNTMSGRISTPDSGRQHDLNDAIIVGVFGWCL
;
A
#
# COMPACT_ATOMS: atom_id res chain seq x y z
N MET A 1 16.17 6.95 45.96
CA MET A 1 15.71 7.01 44.55
C MET A 1 16.95 7.04 43.66
N ARG A 2 17.11 6.05 42.77
CA ARG A 2 18.25 6.00 41.84
C ARG A 2 17.97 7.05 40.75
N ASN A 3 18.78 8.10 40.70
CA ASN A 3 18.67 9.13 39.65
C ASN A 3 18.79 8.43 38.28
N PRO A 4 17.81 8.56 37.37
CA PRO A 4 17.93 7.95 36.06
C PRO A 4 19.18 8.50 35.37
N ASP A 5 20.09 7.62 34.99
CA ASP A 5 21.29 7.99 34.24
C ASP A 5 20.84 8.72 32.96
N PRO A 6 21.25 9.99 32.74
CA PRO A 6 20.83 10.76 31.58
C PRO A 6 21.16 10.06 30.25
N ALA A 7 22.26 9.30 30.19
CA ALA A 7 22.62 8.52 29.00
C ALA A 7 21.59 7.41 28.73
N SER A 8 21.14 6.71 29.78
CA SER A 8 20.10 5.67 29.66
C SER A 8 18.75 6.24 29.22
N THR A 9 18.41 7.45 29.66
CA THR A 9 17.16 8.12 29.30
C THR A 9 17.19 8.57 27.84
N LEU A 10 18.29 9.17 27.38
CA LEU A 10 18.47 9.54 25.98
C LEU A 10 18.43 8.31 25.05
N ALA A 11 19.13 7.23 25.41
CA ALA A 11 19.10 5.99 24.65
C ALA A 11 17.68 5.43 24.51
N ARG A 12 16.87 5.53 25.58
CA ARG A 12 15.46 5.12 25.54
C ARG A 12 14.63 6.00 24.61
N LEU A 13 14.82 7.32 24.65
CA LEU A 13 14.12 8.25 23.77
C LEU A 13 14.46 8.01 22.29
N VAL A 14 15.75 7.83 21.97
CA VAL A 14 16.18 7.53 20.60
C VAL A 14 15.55 6.23 20.09
N ARG A 15 15.58 5.15 20.90
CA ARG A 15 14.94 3.88 20.53
C ARG A 15 13.43 4.01 20.35
N GLN A 16 12.76 4.77 21.21
CA GLN A 16 11.33 5.03 21.08
C GLN A 16 10.99 5.80 19.80
N SER A 17 11.81 6.80 19.43
CA SER A 17 11.63 7.53 18.16
C SER A 17 11.82 6.61 16.96
N LEU A 18 12.94 5.87 16.92
CA LEU A 18 13.24 4.96 15.81
C LEU A 18 12.15 3.89 15.62
N ASN A 19 11.66 3.30 16.72
CA ASN A 19 10.58 2.32 16.65
C ASN A 19 9.25 2.94 16.17
N LYS A 20 8.97 4.19 16.58
CA LYS A 20 7.78 4.90 16.13
C LYS A 20 7.83 5.19 14.64
N ASP A 21 8.98 5.64 14.14
CA ASP A 21 9.17 5.99 12.73
C ASP A 21 9.14 4.73 11.85
N ALA A 22 9.78 3.64 12.30
CA ALA A 22 9.74 2.35 11.59
C ALA A 22 8.32 1.75 11.56
N GLY A 23 7.57 1.85 12.65
CA GLY A 23 6.18 1.36 12.72
C GLY A 23 5.17 2.18 11.93
N ALA A 24 5.51 3.43 11.58
CA ALA A 24 4.69 4.30 10.76
C ALA A 24 4.93 4.10 9.24
N LEU A 25 5.92 3.29 8.87
CA LEU A 25 6.27 3.04 7.48
C LEU A 25 5.25 2.09 6.83
N HIS A 26 4.50 2.57 5.85
CA HIS A 26 3.67 1.69 5.03
C HIS A 26 4.51 1.06 3.92
N VAL A 27 4.55 -0.27 3.90
CA VAL A 27 5.27 -1.05 2.88
C VAL A 27 4.28 -1.88 2.08
N ALA A 28 3.54 -2.74 2.76
CA ALA A 28 2.46 -3.50 2.15
C ALA A 28 1.39 -3.83 3.20
N LEU A 29 0.13 -3.89 2.76
CA LEU A 29 -1.03 -4.11 3.60
C LEU A 29 -1.96 -5.12 2.93
N PRO A 30 -2.45 -6.15 3.67
CA PRO A 30 -3.59 -6.92 3.22
C PRO A 30 -4.85 -6.05 3.34
N CYS A 31 -5.61 -5.97 2.26
CA CYS A 31 -6.83 -5.17 2.18
C CYS A 31 -7.99 -6.00 1.62
N ARG A 32 -9.22 -5.62 1.96
CA ARG A 32 -10.43 -6.13 1.32
C ARG A 32 -10.97 -5.11 0.31
N VAL A 33 -11.35 -5.55 -0.87
CA VAL A 33 -11.96 -4.68 -1.89
C VAL A 33 -13.39 -4.33 -1.46
N GLU A 34 -13.71 -3.04 -1.46
CA GLU A 34 -15.06 -2.53 -1.22
C GLU A 34 -15.79 -2.20 -2.52
N SER A 35 -15.08 -1.63 -3.47
CA SER A 35 -15.59 -1.31 -4.81
C SER A 35 -14.46 -1.35 -5.84
N TYR A 36 -14.80 -1.62 -7.09
CA TYR A 36 -13.84 -1.67 -8.20
C TYR A 36 -14.46 -1.13 -9.49
N ASN A 37 -13.72 -0.27 -10.19
CA ASN A 37 -14.10 0.29 -11.48
C ASN A 37 -13.26 -0.38 -12.59
N LEU A 38 -13.93 -1.14 -13.47
CA LEU A 38 -13.32 -1.90 -14.57
C LEU A 38 -12.72 -1.01 -15.68
N GLU A 39 -13.26 0.20 -15.89
CA GLU A 39 -12.78 1.11 -16.93
C GLU A 39 -11.46 1.76 -16.54
N THR A 40 -11.36 2.19 -15.28
CA THR A 40 -10.17 2.87 -14.75
C THR A 40 -9.18 1.92 -14.07
N CYS A 41 -9.57 0.66 -13.84
CA CYS A 41 -8.82 -0.34 -13.09
C CYS A 41 -8.43 0.14 -11.68
N ARG A 42 -9.36 0.82 -10.99
CA ARG A 42 -9.16 1.37 -9.64
C ARG A 42 -10.15 0.83 -8.64
N ALA A 43 -9.69 0.54 -7.43
CA ALA A 43 -10.50 0.04 -6.33
C ALA A 43 -10.48 0.98 -5.11
N THR A 44 -11.55 0.94 -4.33
CA THR A 44 -11.52 1.35 -2.92
C THR A 44 -11.28 0.11 -2.07
N VAL A 45 -10.29 0.16 -1.19
CA VAL A 45 -9.85 -0.99 -0.40
C VAL A 45 -9.76 -0.65 1.09
N GLN A 46 -10.18 -1.59 1.94
CA GLN A 46 -10.16 -1.48 3.39
C GLN A 46 -8.97 -2.26 3.95
N PRO A 47 -7.97 -1.62 4.58
CA PRO A 47 -6.89 -2.35 5.24
C PRO A 47 -7.43 -3.25 6.36
N LEU A 48 -6.84 -4.44 6.49
CA LEU A 48 -7.30 -5.47 7.43
C LEU A 48 -6.49 -5.54 8.72
N ILE A 49 -5.33 -4.88 8.77
CA ILE A 49 -4.50 -4.82 9.97
C ILE A 49 -4.84 -3.57 10.77
N ARG A 50 -5.29 -3.77 12.00
CA ARG A 50 -5.49 -2.69 12.97
C ARG A 50 -4.18 -2.39 13.69
N THR A 51 -3.58 -1.23 13.44
CA THR A 51 -2.35 -0.77 14.10
C THR A 51 -2.62 0.18 15.27
N GLY A 52 -3.83 0.74 15.37
CA GLY A 52 -4.25 1.67 16.42
C GLY A 52 -5.48 1.21 17.21
N SER A 53 -6.13 2.14 17.90
CA SER A 53 -7.36 1.88 18.67
C SER A 53 -8.63 1.83 17.81
N THR A 54 -8.56 2.32 16.57
CA THR A 54 -9.66 2.36 15.62
C THR A 54 -9.33 1.57 14.37
N ASP A 55 -10.35 1.20 13.61
CA ASP A 55 -10.14 0.62 12.29
C ASP A 55 -9.44 1.62 11.36
N PRO A 56 -8.57 1.13 10.46
CA PRO A 56 -7.91 1.98 9.48
C PRO A 56 -8.93 2.53 8.49
N ALA A 57 -8.70 3.74 7.98
CA ALA A 57 -9.56 4.31 6.94
C ALA A 57 -9.42 3.54 5.62
N PRO A 58 -10.49 3.46 4.80
CA PRO A 58 -10.39 2.98 3.43
C PRO A 58 -9.40 3.81 2.61
N ILE A 59 -8.71 3.15 1.68
CA ILE A 59 -7.84 3.77 0.69
C ILE A 59 -8.60 3.80 -0.64
N GLU A 60 -8.75 4.99 -1.21
CA GLU A 60 -9.53 5.20 -2.43
C GLU A 60 -8.66 5.18 -3.69
N ALA A 61 -9.31 4.91 -4.83
CA ALA A 61 -8.74 5.03 -6.15
C ALA A 61 -7.42 4.25 -6.36
N VAL A 62 -7.22 3.14 -5.66
CA VAL A 62 -5.99 2.33 -5.72
C VAL A 62 -5.93 1.60 -7.07
N PRO A 63 -4.91 1.83 -7.91
CA PRO A 63 -4.77 1.13 -9.17
C PRO A 63 -4.47 -0.36 -8.95
N ALA A 64 -5.09 -1.22 -9.78
CA ALA A 64 -4.82 -2.64 -9.83
C ALA A 64 -4.01 -3.00 -11.08
N LEU A 65 -3.02 -3.88 -10.90
CA LEU A 65 -2.13 -4.27 -12.00
C LEU A 65 -2.89 -5.05 -13.09
N GLY A 66 -2.82 -4.54 -14.32
CA GLY A 66 -3.12 -5.29 -15.53
C GLY A 66 -1.93 -6.15 -15.94
N GLN A 67 -2.20 -7.25 -16.64
CA GLN A 67 -1.16 -8.14 -17.14
C GLN A 67 -1.31 -8.33 -18.64
N ARG A 68 -0.18 -8.48 -19.31
CA ARG A 68 -0.12 -8.88 -20.71
C ARG A 68 0.50 -10.27 -20.76
N LEU A 69 -0.26 -11.21 -21.29
CA LEU A 69 0.09 -12.63 -21.31
C LEU A 69 -0.03 -13.17 -22.73
N ILE A 70 0.80 -14.16 -23.06
CA ILE A 70 0.64 -14.94 -24.28
C ILE A 70 -0.29 -16.11 -23.97
N VAL A 71 -1.45 -16.15 -24.62
CA VAL A 71 -2.46 -17.20 -24.44
C VAL A 71 -2.81 -17.73 -25.82
N ASP A 72 -2.64 -19.04 -26.02
CA ASP A 72 -2.84 -19.72 -27.31
C ASP A 72 -1.96 -19.13 -28.45
N GLY A 73 -0.74 -18.71 -28.13
CA GLY A 73 0.20 -18.14 -29.09
C GLY A 73 -0.07 -16.69 -29.49
N ALA A 74 -1.10 -16.04 -28.92
CA ALA A 74 -1.41 -14.63 -29.15
C ALA A 74 -1.22 -13.79 -27.87
N GLU A 75 -0.67 -12.58 -28.04
CA GLU A 75 -0.58 -11.60 -26.96
C GLU A 75 -1.99 -11.07 -26.61
N LYS A 76 -2.39 -11.21 -25.35
CA LYS A 76 -3.65 -10.71 -24.81
C LYS A 76 -3.40 -9.85 -23.57
N VAL A 77 -4.16 -8.76 -23.45
CA VAL A 77 -4.13 -7.87 -22.28
C VAL A 77 -5.30 -8.21 -21.36
N PHE A 78 -4.98 -8.58 -20.13
CA PHE A 78 -5.93 -8.92 -19.08
C PHE A 78 -6.01 -7.79 -18.07
N ARG A 79 -7.23 -7.29 -17.86
CA ARG A 79 -7.54 -6.38 -16.76
C ARG A 79 -7.89 -7.22 -15.53
N PRO A 80 -7.50 -6.79 -14.32
CA PRO A 80 -7.91 -7.48 -13.12
C PRO A 80 -9.43 -7.38 -12.98
N SER A 81 -10.06 -8.49 -12.59
CA SER A 81 -11.51 -8.58 -12.34
C SER A 81 -11.73 -8.75 -10.84
N LEU A 82 -11.56 -7.65 -10.09
CA LEU A 82 -11.75 -7.64 -8.65
C LEU A 82 -13.23 -7.45 -8.30
N GLN A 83 -13.68 -8.13 -7.26
CA GLN A 83 -15.03 -8.05 -6.74
C GLN A 83 -15.02 -7.59 -5.28
N ARG A 84 -16.15 -7.02 -4.83
CA ARG A 84 -16.32 -6.65 -3.43
C ARG A 84 -16.18 -7.90 -2.56
N GLY A 85 -15.32 -7.82 -1.54
CA GLY A 85 -15.03 -8.93 -0.65
C GLY A 85 -13.68 -9.61 -0.91
N ASP A 86 -13.10 -9.42 -2.09
CA ASP A 86 -11.79 -10.00 -2.42
C ASP A 86 -10.71 -9.48 -1.48
N THR A 87 -9.85 -10.38 -1.03
CA THR A 87 -8.68 -10.02 -0.21
C THR A 87 -7.45 -9.88 -1.11
N VAL A 88 -6.83 -8.70 -1.08
CA VAL A 88 -5.74 -8.29 -1.97
C VAL A 88 -4.53 -7.83 -1.17
N LEU A 89 -3.35 -7.92 -1.77
CA LEU A 89 -2.14 -7.29 -1.27
C LEU A 89 -1.95 -5.94 -1.95
N VAL A 90 -1.89 -4.89 -1.13
CA VAL A 90 -1.60 -3.53 -1.56
C VAL A 90 -0.17 -3.21 -1.16
N VAL A 91 0.65 -2.78 -2.11
CA VAL A 91 2.01 -2.28 -1.87
C VAL A 91 1.98 -0.76 -1.92
N ILE A 92 2.73 -0.12 -1.04
CA ILE A 92 2.88 1.32 -0.97
C ILE A 92 4.25 1.68 -1.51
N ALA A 93 4.29 2.60 -2.48
CA ALA A 93 5.54 3.04 -3.07
C ALA A 93 6.36 3.92 -2.11
N ASP A 94 7.69 3.88 -2.28
CA ASP A 94 8.63 4.69 -1.49
C ASP A 94 8.42 6.21 -1.70
N ARG A 95 7.90 6.61 -2.86
CA ARG A 95 7.69 8.00 -3.29
C ARG A 95 6.41 8.14 -4.09
N GLU A 96 5.97 9.38 -4.26
CA GLU A 96 4.83 9.71 -5.11
C GLU A 96 4.95 9.11 -6.52
N ILE A 97 3.91 8.38 -6.94
CA ILE A 97 3.92 7.62 -8.21
C ILE A 97 3.18 8.32 -9.34
N LYS A 98 2.40 9.36 -9.06
CA LYS A 98 1.48 10.02 -10.01
C LYS A 98 2.12 10.32 -11.36
N ASN A 99 3.29 10.96 -11.38
CA ASN A 99 3.96 11.37 -12.60
C ASN A 99 4.61 10.18 -13.36
N THR A 100 4.99 9.13 -12.63
CA THR A 100 5.63 7.92 -13.18
C THR A 100 4.64 6.96 -13.85
N MET A 101 3.33 7.12 -13.60
CA MET A 101 2.27 6.27 -14.19
C MET A 101 2.25 6.28 -15.73
N SER A 102 2.85 7.31 -16.36
CA SER A 102 3.02 7.39 -17.82
C SER A 102 4.15 6.48 -18.36
N GLY A 103 4.88 5.79 -17.47
CA GLY A 103 6.07 4.99 -17.82
C GLY A 103 7.32 5.83 -18.09
N ARG A 104 7.28 7.14 -17.80
CA ARG A 104 8.41 8.06 -17.99
C ARG A 104 9.13 8.29 -16.67
N ILE A 105 10.44 8.54 -16.77
CA ILE A 105 11.24 9.05 -15.64
C ILE A 105 10.72 10.46 -15.31
N SER A 106 10.30 10.67 -14.07
CA SER A 106 9.71 11.92 -13.61
C SER A 106 10.06 12.22 -12.16
N THR A 107 10.17 13.50 -11.82
CA THR A 107 10.33 13.95 -10.44
C THR A 107 8.99 13.91 -9.70
N PRO A 108 8.94 13.50 -8.42
CA PRO A 108 7.77 13.66 -7.56
C PRO A 108 7.37 15.14 -7.40
N ASP A 109 6.07 15.42 -7.38
CA ASP A 109 5.55 16.78 -7.11
C ASP A 109 5.49 17.07 -5.59
N SER A 110 5.48 16.03 -4.78
CA SER A 110 5.42 16.10 -3.33
C SER A 110 6.55 15.34 -2.63
N GLY A 111 6.78 15.70 -1.37
CA GLY A 111 7.71 15.01 -0.48
C GLY A 111 7.15 13.74 0.18
N ARG A 112 6.00 13.22 -0.28
CA ARG A 112 5.36 12.03 0.30
C ARG A 112 6.27 10.81 0.18
N GLN A 113 6.32 10.03 1.25
CA GLN A 113 7.09 8.80 1.35
C GLN A 113 6.25 7.76 2.08
N HIS A 114 6.13 6.56 1.52
CA HIS A 114 5.36 5.47 2.13
C HIS A 114 3.91 5.89 2.49
N ASP A 115 3.30 6.68 1.60
CA ASP A 115 1.99 7.28 1.80
C ASP A 115 0.90 6.41 1.16
N LEU A 116 -0.23 6.23 1.84
CA LEU A 116 -1.34 5.39 1.36
C LEU A 116 -1.91 5.84 0.00
N ASN A 117 -1.73 7.11 -0.40
CA ASN A 117 -2.13 7.61 -1.72
C ASN A 117 -1.29 7.02 -2.86
N ASP A 118 -0.11 6.49 -2.56
CA ASP A 118 0.81 5.88 -3.52
C ASP A 118 0.75 4.33 -3.43
N ALA A 119 -0.43 3.83 -3.05
CA ALA A 119 -0.78 2.42 -3.00
C ALA A 119 -1.04 1.82 -4.40
N ILE A 120 -0.70 0.55 -4.57
CA ILE A 120 -0.93 -0.25 -5.78
C ILE A 120 -1.35 -1.67 -5.38
N ILE A 121 -2.40 -2.22 -5.99
CA ILE A 121 -2.80 -3.62 -5.78
C ILE A 121 -1.94 -4.51 -6.67
N VAL A 122 -1.12 -5.36 -6.05
CA VAL A 122 -0.15 -6.22 -6.75
C VAL A 122 -0.55 -7.70 -6.82
N GLY A 123 -1.55 -8.12 -6.04
CA GLY A 123 -1.99 -9.51 -6.03
C GLY A 123 -3.27 -9.75 -5.22
N VAL A 124 -3.84 -10.94 -5.39
CA VAL A 124 -5.01 -11.44 -4.67
C VAL A 124 -4.56 -12.61 -3.78
N PHE A 125 -4.95 -12.61 -2.50
CA PHE A 125 -4.53 -13.62 -1.52
C PHE A 125 -5.22 -14.97 -1.72
N GLY A 126 -6.49 -14.94 -2.08
CA GLY A 126 -7.28 -16.15 -2.27
C GLY A 126 -8.44 -15.81 -3.18
N TRP A 127 -8.34 -16.25 -4.43
CA TRP A 127 -9.55 -16.72 -5.09
C TRP A 127 -9.98 -17.92 -4.24
N CYS A 128 -11.16 -17.87 -3.62
CA CYS A 128 -11.78 -19.13 -3.26
C CYS A 128 -12.13 -19.80 -4.60
N LEU A 129 -11.19 -20.60 -5.11
CA LEU A 129 -11.43 -21.65 -6.10
C LEU A 129 -11.85 -22.91 -5.35
#